data_AF-A0A084A9H6-F1
#
_entry.id   AF-A0A084A9H6-F1
#
_cell.length_a   1.000
_cell.length_b   1.000
_cell.length_c   1.000
_cell.angle_alpha   90.00
_cell.angle_beta   90.00
_cell.angle_gamma   90.00
#
_symmetry.space_group_name_H-M   'P 1'
#
loop_
_entity.id
_entity.type
_entity.pdbx_description
1 polymer ?
#
loop_
_entity_poly.entity_id
_entity_poly.type
_entity_poly.pdbx_seq_one_letter_code
_entity_poly.pdbx_strand_id
1 'polypeptide(L)'
;DGLAPGDYSFIEVQAPTGYVLNTEPVHFTIAAESEEKPQLVMASDNFINYQGSAELIKHDSEGQPLSGAVFKVVDKSGKTIETNLTSDKDGKVIVDGLAPGDYSF
;
A
#
# COMPACT_ATOMS: atom_id res chain seq x y z
N ASP A 1 9.57 -23.20 -19.83
CA ASP A 1 9.35 -22.37 -21.02
C ASP A 1 8.35 -23.00 -21.97
N GLY A 2 7.45 -22.16 -22.51
CA GLY A 2 6.41 -22.51 -23.49
C GLY A 2 4.99 -22.56 -22.90
N LEU A 3 4.25 -21.45 -22.93
CA LEU A 3 2.81 -21.43 -22.65
C LEU A 3 2.05 -21.70 -23.95
N ALA A 4 1.01 -22.53 -23.88
CA ALA A 4 0.09 -22.73 -24.99
C ALA A 4 -0.79 -21.48 -25.19
N PRO A 5 -1.49 -21.36 -26.34
CA PRO A 5 -2.52 -20.34 -26.50
C PRO A 5 -3.60 -20.43 -25.41
N GLY A 6 -4.01 -19.29 -24.88
CA GLY A 6 -5.00 -19.22 -23.81
C GLY A 6 -4.92 -17.92 -23.01
N ASP A 7 -5.84 -17.79 -22.06
CA ASP A 7 -5.91 -16.69 -21.11
C ASP A 7 -5.21 -17.05 -19.82
N TYR A 8 -4.35 -16.15 -19.36
CA TYR A 8 -3.51 -16.32 -18.20
C TYR A 8 -3.58 -15.09 -17.30
N SER A 9 -3.08 -15.23 -16.07
CA SER A 9 -2.87 -14.11 -15.19
C SER A 9 -1.60 -14.26 -14.37
N PHE A 10 -0.99 -13.13 -14.03
CA PHE A 10 -0.05 -13.05 -12.91
C PHE A 10 -0.81 -12.73 -11.64
N ILE A 11 -0.52 -13.46 -10.58
CA ILE A 11 -1.06 -13.25 -9.24
C ILE A 11 0.13 -13.12 -8.31
N GLU A 12 0.23 -12.01 -7.59
CA GLU A 12 1.23 -11.88 -6.53
C GLU A 12 0.81 -12.76 -5.34
N VAL A 13 1.73 -13.62 -4.92
CA VAL A 13 1.52 -14.54 -3.80
C VAL A 13 2.20 -14.06 -2.52
N GLN A 14 3.16 -13.15 -2.66
CA GLN A 14 3.93 -12.60 -1.56
C GLN A 14 4.41 -11.20 -1.93
N ALA A 15 4.06 -10.21 -1.11
CA ALA A 15 4.57 -8.86 -1.22
C ALA A 15 6.01 -8.78 -0.70
N PRO A 16 6.83 -7.86 -1.23
CA PRO A 16 8.08 -7.47 -0.60
C PRO A 16 7.86 -6.96 0.83
N THR A 17 8.87 -7.12 1.69
CA THR A 17 8.83 -6.59 3.05
C THR A 17 8.50 -5.10 3.04
N GLY A 18 7.49 -4.72 3.82
CA GLY A 18 7.06 -3.32 3.97
C GLY A 18 5.87 -2.92 3.12
N TYR A 19 5.36 -3.80 2.26
CA TYR A 19 4.26 -3.52 1.35
C TYR A 19 3.04 -4.42 1.59
N VAL A 20 1.86 -3.90 1.24
CA VAL A 20 0.60 -4.65 1.20
C VAL A 20 0.60 -5.55 -0.03
N LEU A 21 0.17 -6.81 0.14
CA LEU A 21 -0.01 -7.75 -0.96
C LEU A 21 -1.10 -7.27 -1.91
N ASN A 22 -0.73 -7.07 -3.18
CA ASN A 22 -1.69 -6.75 -4.22
C ASN A 22 -2.31 -8.05 -4.78
N THR A 23 -3.56 -8.31 -4.42
CA THR A 23 -4.28 -9.53 -4.84
C THR A 23 -4.97 -9.39 -6.20
N GLU A 24 -4.87 -8.24 -6.86
CA GLU A 24 -5.49 -8.03 -8.18
C GLU A 24 -4.72 -8.80 -9.26
N PRO A 25 -5.37 -9.74 -9.98
CA PRO A 25 -4.71 -10.47 -11.05
C PRO A 25 -4.43 -9.56 -12.24
N VAL A 26 -3.23 -9.71 -12.80
CA VAL A 26 -2.87 -9.05 -14.06
C VAL A 26 -3.11 -10.02 -15.21
N HIS A 27 -4.14 -9.77 -16.00
CA HIS A 27 -4.56 -10.64 -17.09
C HIS A 27 -3.74 -10.43 -18.37
N PHE A 28 -3.43 -11.51 -19.07
CA PHE A 28 -2.83 -11.47 -20.39
C PHE A 28 -3.23 -12.70 -21.21
N THR A 29 -3.17 -12.57 -22.54
CA THR A 29 -3.59 -13.64 -23.47
C THR A 29 -2.43 -14.02 -24.38
N ILE A 30 -2.25 -15.33 -24.57
CA ILE A 30 -1.38 -15.88 -25.62
C ILE A 30 -2.28 -16.24 -26.80
N ALA A 31 -2.15 -15.51 -27.91
CA ALA A 31 -2.93 -15.74 -29.11
C ALA A 31 -2.61 -17.11 -29.76
N ALA A 32 -3.61 -17.71 -30.38
CA ALA A 32 -3.46 -18.99 -31.08
C ALA A 32 -2.66 -18.89 -32.38
N GLU A 33 -2.66 -17.71 -32.98
CA GLU A 33 -1.97 -17.40 -34.22
C GLU A 33 -1.22 -16.08 -34.07
N SER A 34 -0.03 -16.01 -34.66
CA SER A 34 0.74 -14.79 -34.81
C SER A 34 1.35 -14.80 -36.20
N GLU A 35 1.34 -13.67 -36.90
CA GLU A 35 1.97 -13.55 -38.22
C GLU A 35 3.51 -13.67 -38.14
N GLU A 36 4.08 -13.52 -36.95
CA GLU A 36 5.51 -13.66 -36.66
C GLU A 36 5.76 -14.63 -35.48
N LYS A 37 6.98 -14.64 -34.91
CA LYS A 37 7.27 -15.40 -33.69
C LYS A 37 6.43 -14.85 -32.51
N PRO A 38 6.00 -15.70 -31.56
CA PRO A 38 5.27 -15.25 -30.37
C PRO A 38 6.00 -14.09 -29.68
N GLN A 39 5.33 -12.95 -29.56
CA GLN A 39 5.89 -11.76 -28.94
C GLN A 39 5.83 -11.84 -27.41
N LEU A 40 6.76 -11.15 -26.74
CA LEU A 40 6.71 -10.97 -25.30
C LEU A 40 5.44 -10.20 -24.95
N VAL A 41 4.57 -10.81 -24.13
CA VAL A 41 3.38 -10.15 -23.62
C VAL A 41 3.74 -9.45 -22.31
N MET A 42 3.79 -8.11 -22.33
CA MET A 42 3.87 -7.30 -21.12
C MET A 42 2.49 -7.27 -20.48
N ALA A 43 2.35 -7.92 -19.32
CA ALA A 43 1.06 -8.04 -18.67
C ALA A 43 0.70 -6.79 -17.85
N SER A 44 1.67 -6.05 -17.31
CA SER A 44 1.39 -4.79 -16.58
C SER A 44 2.61 -3.89 -16.46
N ASP A 45 2.42 -2.61 -16.79
CA ASP A 45 3.35 -1.52 -16.49
C ASP A 45 3.06 -0.85 -15.13
N ASN A 46 1.93 -1.18 -14.49
CA ASN A 46 1.42 -0.49 -13.29
C ASN A 46 1.01 -1.46 -12.17
N PHE A 47 1.73 -2.58 -12.01
CA PHE A 47 1.52 -3.48 -10.88
C PHE A 47 2.17 -2.87 -9.62
N ILE A 48 1.39 -2.05 -8.91
CA ILE A 48 1.85 -1.21 -7.80
C ILE A 48 1.49 -1.85 -6.46
N ASN A 49 2.48 -1.91 -5.57
CA ASN A 49 2.31 -2.27 -4.18
C ASN A 49 2.26 -1.01 -3.32
N TYR A 50 1.34 -0.99 -2.36
CA TYR A 50 1.09 0.18 -1.51
C TYR A 50 1.59 -0.05 -0.09
N GLN A 51 1.88 1.06 0.59
CA GLN A 51 2.06 1.09 2.03
C GLN A 51 0.83 1.77 2.66
N GLY A 52 0.57 1.46 3.93
CA GLY A 52 -0.53 2.06 4.66
C GLY A 52 -0.24 3.49 5.11
N SER A 53 -1.30 4.18 5.49
CA SER A 53 -1.26 5.46 6.19
C SER A 53 -2.29 5.47 7.31
N ALA A 54 -2.09 6.35 8.29
CA ALA A 54 -3.04 6.57 9.36
C ALA A 54 -3.24 8.07 9.59
N GLU A 55 -4.49 8.48 9.75
CA GLU A 55 -4.88 9.84 10.13
C GLU A 55 -5.51 9.81 11.52
N LEU A 56 -5.02 10.66 12.42
CA LEU A 56 -5.63 10.95 13.71
C LEU A 56 -6.17 12.37 13.67
N ILE A 57 -7.41 12.57 14.13
CA ILE A 57 -8.01 13.90 14.29
C ILE A 57 -8.18 14.18 15.79
N LYS A 58 -7.47 15.20 16.28
CA LYS A 58 -7.46 15.59 17.68
C LYS A 58 -8.50 16.66 17.95
N HIS A 59 -9.44 16.38 18.85
CA HIS A 59 -10.42 17.35 19.33
C HIS A 59 -10.24 17.70 20.81
N ASP A 60 -10.79 18.82 21.23
CA ASP A 60 -11.02 19.16 22.64
C ASP A 60 -12.31 18.52 23.20
N SER A 61 -12.68 18.88 24.44
CA SER A 61 -13.89 18.37 25.10
C SER A 61 -15.20 18.86 24.49
N GLU A 62 -15.17 19.92 23.69
CA GLU A 62 -16.33 20.47 22.99
C GLU A 62 -16.45 19.92 21.56
N GLY A 63 -15.48 19.11 21.12
CA GLY A 63 -15.43 18.51 19.80
C GLY A 63 -14.79 19.41 18.74
N GLN A 64 -14.16 20.52 19.13
CA GLN A 64 -13.47 21.40 18.19
C GLN A 64 -12.06 20.87 17.86
N PRO A 65 -11.55 21.08 16.63
CA PRO A 65 -10.18 20.70 16.27
C PRO A 65 -9.14 21.37 17.17
N LEU A 66 -8.15 20.58 17.61
CA LEU A 66 -7.11 21.04 18.53
C LEU A 66 -5.71 20.86 17.92
N SER A 67 -5.08 21.99 17.59
CA SER A 67 -3.74 22.09 17.02
C SER A 67 -2.64 22.09 18.09
N GLY A 68 -1.42 21.69 17.71
CA GLY A 68 -0.21 21.79 18.53
C GLY A 68 0.04 20.61 19.48
N ALA A 69 -0.82 19.59 19.47
CA ALA A 69 -0.58 18.35 20.22
C ALA A 69 0.48 17.51 19.49
N VAL A 70 1.48 16.99 20.23
CA VAL A 70 2.59 16.24 19.67
C VAL A 70 2.44 14.75 19.98
N PHE A 71 2.56 13.93 18.95
CA PHE A 71 2.38 12.49 18.97
C PHE A 71 3.63 11.76 18.48
N LYS A 72 3.70 10.47 18.79
CA LYS A 72 4.61 9.50 18.18
C LYS A 72 3.79 8.31 17.73
N VAL A 73 4.26 7.58 16.74
CA VAL A 73 3.67 6.29 16.36
C VAL A 73 4.56 5.18 16.87
N VAL A 74 3.98 4.17 17.50
CA VAL A 74 4.66 2.94 17.90
C VAL A 74 4.01 1.72 17.26
N ASP A 75 4.78 0.67 17.00
CA ASP A 75 4.22 -0.63 16.63
C ASP A 75 3.74 -1.40 17.87
N LYS A 76 3.14 -2.58 17.65
CA LYS A 76 2.68 -3.51 18.69
C LYS A 76 3.72 -3.86 19.76
N SER A 77 5.00 -3.86 19.41
CA SER A 77 6.09 -4.15 20.34
C SER A 77 6.48 -2.94 21.20
N GLY A 78 5.91 -1.77 20.92
CA GLY A 78 6.26 -0.50 21.53
C GLY A 78 7.46 0.18 20.86
N LYS A 79 7.95 -0.34 19.73
CA LYS A 79 9.03 0.29 18.97
C LYS A 79 8.50 1.56 18.31
N THR A 80 9.22 2.66 18.51
CA THR A 80 8.94 3.94 17.85
C THR A 80 9.17 3.81 16.34
N ILE A 81 8.16 4.22 15.58
CA ILE A 81 8.15 4.28 14.11
C ILE A 81 8.39 5.71 13.65
N GLU A 82 7.63 6.66 14.19
CA GLU A 82 7.70 8.07 13.83
C GLU A 82 7.52 8.93 15.10
N THR A 83 8.09 10.14 15.12
CA THR A 83 8.03 11.05 16.28
C THR A 83 7.77 12.48 15.85
N ASN A 84 7.45 13.35 16.82
CA ASN A 84 7.26 14.79 16.61
C ASN A 84 6.15 15.12 15.60
N LEU A 85 5.16 14.23 15.49
CA LEU A 85 3.99 14.44 14.65
C LEU A 85 3.04 15.40 15.37
N THR A 86 2.86 16.60 14.83
CA THR A 86 2.11 17.67 15.50
C THR A 86 0.75 17.86 14.83
N SER A 87 -0.33 17.95 15.61
CA SER A 87 -1.66 18.22 15.07
C SER A 87 -1.72 19.60 14.42
N ASP A 88 -2.18 19.66 13.18
CA ASP A 88 -2.31 20.91 12.44
C ASP A 88 -3.53 21.73 12.89
N LYS A 89 -3.83 22.82 12.17
CA LYS A 89 -4.97 23.72 12.45
C LYS A 89 -6.34 23.01 12.39
N ASP A 90 -6.44 21.90 11.68
CA ASP A 90 -7.65 21.09 11.55
C ASP A 90 -7.61 19.90 12.52
N GLY A 91 -6.66 19.90 13.47
CA GLY A 91 -6.45 18.85 14.45
C GLY A 91 -5.83 17.58 13.86
N LYS A 92 -5.42 17.59 12.59
CA LYS A 92 -4.99 16.39 11.88
C LYS A 92 -3.53 16.05 12.15
N VAL A 93 -3.27 14.76 12.27
CA VAL A 93 -1.95 14.15 12.30
C VAL A 93 -1.95 13.02 11.29
N ILE A 94 -1.04 13.07 10.32
CA ILE A 94 -0.93 12.06 9.26
C ILE A 94 0.44 11.38 9.37
N VAL A 95 0.43 10.06 9.21
CA VAL A 95 1.63 9.24 9.02
C VAL A 95 1.43 8.36 7.79
N ASP A 96 2.42 8.35 6.90
CA ASP A 96 2.42 7.58 5.66
C ASP A 96 3.53 6.51 5.69
N GLY A 97 3.53 5.61 4.70
CA GLY A 97 4.62 4.63 4.54
C GLY A 97 4.64 3.53 5.59
N LEU A 98 3.49 3.26 6.23
CA LEU A 98 3.38 2.19 7.22
C LEU A 98 3.38 0.82 6.52
N ALA A 99 4.28 -0.05 6.95
CA ALA A 99 4.20 -1.46 6.60
C ALA A 99 2.89 -2.07 7.13
N PRO A 100 2.41 -3.21 6.60
CA PRO A 100 1.32 -3.93 7.21
C PRO A 100 1.65 -4.30 8.67
N GLY A 101 0.79 -3.89 9.61
CA GLY A 101 1.03 -4.12 11.03
C GLY A 101 0.03 -3.42 11.95
N ASP A 102 0.19 -3.66 13.25
CA ASP A 102 -0.58 -3.02 14.31
C ASP A 102 0.21 -1.82 14.88
N TYR A 103 -0.43 -0.66 14.94
CA TYR A 103 0.18 0.61 15.37
C TYR A 103 -0.67 1.36 16.39
N SER A 104 -0.07 2.31 17.11
CA SER A 104 -0.74 3.23 18.03
C SER A 104 -0.06 4.60 18.08
N PHE A 105 -0.84 5.65 18.35
CA PHE A 105 -0.40 7.04 18.54
C PHE A 105 -0.19 7.38 20.02
#